data_AF-A0A0Q5WLS4-F1
#
_entry.id   AF-A0A0Q5WLS4-F1
#
_cell.length_a   1.000
_cell.length_b   1.000
_cell.length_c   1.000
_cell.angle_alpha   90.00
_cell.angle_beta   90.00
_cell.angle_gamma   90.00
#
_symmetry.space_group_name_H-M   'P 1'
#
loop_
_entity.id
_entity.type
_entity.pdbx_description
1 polymer ?
#
loop_
_entity_poly.entity_id
_entity_poly.type
_entity_poly.pdbx_seq_one_letter_code
_entity_poly.pdbx_strand_id
1 'polypeptide(L)' 'MRGAKTRSMHAYSIAVDSDSEKSHLKWRSDRARFAKLEFKAFSKIVESEGALSLGRAKNYNWMHFHFARV' A
#
# COMPACT_ATOMS: atom_id res chain seq x y z
N MET A 1 -3.38 14.13 -7.18
CA MET A 1 -4.63 13.60 -6.57
C MET A 1 -5.41 12.85 -7.65
N ARG A 2 -5.73 11.57 -7.48
CA ARG A 2 -6.51 10.77 -8.47
C ARG A 2 -8.01 10.77 -8.12
N GLY A 3 -8.64 11.95 -8.13
CA GLY A 3 -10.09 12.09 -7.87
C GLY A 3 -10.54 12.01 -6.41
N ALA A 4 -9.62 12.01 -5.44
CA ALA A 4 -9.98 12.06 -4.02
C ALA A 4 -10.44 13.48 -3.61
N LYS A 5 -11.42 13.57 -2.69
CA LYS A 5 -11.88 14.83 -2.09
C LYS A 5 -10.98 15.35 -0.96
N THR A 6 -10.08 14.51 -0.47
CA THR A 6 -9.16 14.79 0.64
C THR A 6 -7.71 14.64 0.18
N ARG A 7 -6.77 15.25 0.93
CA ARG A 7 -5.34 15.12 0.65
C ARG A 7 -4.89 13.67 0.88
N SER A 8 -4.07 13.19 -0.06
CA SER A 8 -3.41 11.88 0.06
C SER A 8 -2.32 11.92 1.14
N MET A 9 -1.99 10.77 1.71
CA MET A 9 -0.83 10.59 2.61
C MET A 9 0.49 10.96 1.94
N HIS A 10 0.58 10.79 0.61
CA HIS A 10 1.72 11.26 -0.20
C HIS A 10 1.96 12.76 -0.10
N ALA A 11 0.92 13.56 0.15
CA ALA A 11 1.05 15.02 0.27
C ALA A 11 1.76 15.46 1.56
N TYR A 12 1.94 14.53 2.51
CA TYR A 12 2.62 14.76 3.79
C TYR A 12 3.97 14.05 3.86
N SER A 13 4.46 13.46 2.76
CA SER A 13 5.72 12.71 2.71
C SER A 13 5.79 11.51 3.68
N ILE A 14 4.64 10.94 4.03
CA ILE A 14 4.52 9.80 4.96
C ILE A 14 3.97 8.53 4.29
N ALA A 15 3.98 8.49 2.96
CA ALA A 15 3.56 7.34 2.20
C ALA A 15 4.53 7.01 1.06
N VAL A 16 4.60 5.73 0.74
CA VAL A 16 5.42 5.19 -0.34
C VAL A 16 4.55 4.24 -1.15
N ASP A 17 4.66 4.37 -2.47
CA ASP A 17 4.10 3.42 -3.42
C ASP A 17 5.26 2.63 -4.03
N SER A 18 5.25 1.30 -3.89
CA SER A 18 6.24 0.40 -4.48
C SER A 18 5.64 -0.44 -5.60
N ASP A 19 6.44 -0.80 -6.62
CA ASP A 19 6.03 -1.65 -7.75
C ASP A 19 4.69 -1.20 -8.42
N SER A 20 4.58 0.11 -8.68
CA SER A 20 3.36 0.73 -9.22
C SER A 20 2.93 0.17 -10.58
N GLU A 21 3.87 -0.39 -11.33
CA GLU A 21 3.63 -1.02 -12.63
C GLU A 21 2.93 -2.38 -12.52
N LYS A 22 3.09 -3.07 -11.37
CA LYS A 22 2.54 -4.43 -11.15
C LYS A 22 1.56 -4.49 -9.97
N SER A 23 1.06 -3.34 -9.52
CA SER A 23 0.12 -3.27 -8.41
C SER A 23 -0.73 -2.00 -8.45
N HIS A 24 -1.64 -1.89 -9.41
CA HIS A 24 -2.46 -0.68 -9.57
C HIS A 24 -3.46 -0.43 -8.42
N LEU A 25 -3.88 0.82 -8.28
CA LEU A 25 -4.77 1.33 -7.21
C LEU A 25 -6.01 0.45 -6.92
N LYS A 26 -6.67 -0.07 -7.96
CA LYS A 26 -7.91 -0.86 -7.85
C LYS A 26 -7.67 -2.38 -7.80
N TRP A 27 -6.43 -2.83 -7.96
CA TRP A 27 -6.12 -4.25 -7.91
C TRP A 27 -6.27 -4.78 -6.50
N ARG A 28 -6.82 -5.99 -6.40
CA ARG A 28 -7.01 -6.72 -5.14
C ARG A 28 -5.97 -7.84 -5.06
N SER A 29 -6.08 -8.66 -4.03
CA SER A 29 -5.16 -9.76 -3.72
C SER A 29 -5.00 -10.78 -4.84
N ASP A 30 -5.97 -10.89 -5.74
CA ASP A 30 -5.96 -11.80 -6.90
C ASP A 30 -4.96 -11.38 -7.99
N ARG A 31 -4.58 -10.09 -8.04
CA ARG A 31 -3.68 -9.54 -9.07
C ARG A 31 -2.43 -8.88 -8.52
N ALA A 32 -2.50 -8.31 -7.33
CA ALA A 32 -1.42 -7.54 -6.77
C ALA A 32 -0.19 -8.40 -6.44
N ARG A 33 0.99 -7.98 -6.89
CA ARG A 33 2.23 -8.71 -6.62
C ARG A 33 2.52 -8.83 -5.12
N PHE A 34 2.31 -7.77 -4.34
CA PHE A 34 2.51 -7.78 -2.88
C PHE A 34 1.50 -8.65 -2.11
N ALA A 35 0.47 -9.18 -2.77
CA ALA A 35 -0.42 -10.17 -2.16
C ALA A 35 0.14 -11.60 -2.21
N LYS A 36 1.16 -11.84 -3.05
CA LYS A 36 1.78 -13.16 -3.19
C LYS A 36 2.58 -13.53 -1.94
N LEU A 37 2.64 -14.82 -1.66
CA LEU A 37 3.33 -15.37 -0.48
C LEU A 37 4.82 -14.99 -0.43
N GLU A 38 5.46 -14.85 -1.59
CA GLU A 38 6.86 -14.42 -1.73
C GLU A 38 7.12 -13.03 -1.09
N PHE A 39 6.11 -12.16 -0.99
CA PHE A 39 6.20 -10.84 -0.36
C PHE A 39 5.75 -10.81 1.11
N LYS A 40 5.49 -11.98 1.72
CA LYS A 40 5.08 -12.06 3.13
C LYS A 40 6.17 -11.50 4.06
N ALA A 41 7.44 -11.81 3.79
CA ALA A 41 8.56 -11.30 4.60
C ALA A 41 8.71 -9.79 4.46
N PHE A 42 8.67 -9.27 3.22
CA PHE A 42 8.68 -7.83 2.95
C PHE A 42 7.56 -7.11 3.69
N SER A 43 6.32 -7.59 3.57
CA SER A 43 5.17 -6.98 4.25
C SER A 43 5.38 -6.95 5.77
N LYS A 44 5.86 -8.05 6.35
CA LYS A 44 6.10 -8.15 7.79
C LYS A 44 7.16 -7.15 8.26
N ILE A 45 8.24 -6.96 7.51
CA ILE A 45 9.30 -6.00 7.82
C ILE A 45 8.75 -4.57 7.76
N VAL A 46 8.07 -4.22 6.67
CA VAL A 46 7.54 -2.86 6.50
C VAL A 46 6.47 -2.54 7.56
N GLU A 47 5.60 -3.51 7.89
CA GLU A 47 4.62 -3.36 8.98
C GLU A 47 5.27 -3.28 10.37
N SER A 48 6.41 -3.95 10.62
CA SER A 48 7.12 -3.85 11.91
C SER A 48 7.74 -2.47 12.14
N GLU A 49 8.10 -1.76 11.07
CA GLU A 49 8.55 -0.36 11.13
C GLU A 49 7.39 0.65 11.25
N GLY A 50 6.16 0.17 11.47
CA GLY A 50 4.99 1.02 11.72
C GLY A 50 4.20 1.41 10.47
N ALA A 51 4.54 0.88 9.30
CA ALA A 51 3.75 1.11 8.10
C ALA A 51 2.37 0.42 8.17
N LEU A 52 1.36 1.04 7.57
CA LEU A 52 0.07 0.45 7.28
C LEU A 52 -0.02 0.15 5.78
N SER A 53 -0.25 -1.12 5.42
CA SER A 53 -0.55 -1.53 4.04
C SER A 53 -2.05 -1.48 3.80
N LEU A 54 -2.51 -0.66 2.85
CA LEU A 54 -3.93 -0.67 2.45
C LEU A 54 -4.33 -1.99 1.77
N GLY A 55 -3.39 -2.63 1.08
CA GLY A 55 -3.60 -3.95 0.48
C GLY A 55 -3.97 -4.99 1.54
N ARG A 56 -3.19 -5.07 2.63
CA ARG A 56 -3.44 -6.05 3.69
C ARG A 56 -4.62 -5.67 4.59
N ALA A 57 -4.80 -4.37 4.88
CA ALA A 57 -5.88 -3.91 5.76
C ALA A 57 -7.25 -3.86 5.08
N LYS A 58 -7.31 -3.56 3.77
CA LYS A 58 -8.56 -3.26 3.06
C LYS A 58 -8.69 -3.93 1.69
N ASN A 59 -7.69 -4.69 1.25
CA ASN A 59 -7.66 -5.41 -0.03
C ASN A 59 -7.83 -4.51 -1.28
N TYR A 60 -7.16 -3.36 -1.28
CA TYR A 60 -6.96 -2.52 -2.46
C TYR A 60 -5.65 -1.73 -2.33
N ASN A 61 -5.16 -1.18 -3.44
CA ASN A 61 -3.95 -0.34 -3.44
C ASN A 61 -2.74 -1.01 -2.76
N TRP A 62 -2.45 -2.25 -3.15
CA TRP A 62 -1.41 -3.09 -2.53
C TRP A 62 0.01 -2.52 -2.66
N MET A 63 0.24 -1.57 -3.57
CA MET A 63 1.49 -0.82 -3.71
C MET A 63 1.74 0.15 -2.56
N HIS A 64 0.69 0.54 -1.82
CA HIS A 64 0.69 1.69 -0.93
C HIS A 64 0.94 1.31 0.52
N PHE A 65 1.91 2.00 1.10
CA PHE A 65 2.28 1.93 2.51
C PHE A 65 2.31 3.35 3.07
N HIS A 66 1.75 3.56 4.26
CA HIS A 66 1.79 4.86 4.93
C HIS A 66 2.02 4.72 6.43
N PHE A 67 2.67 5.72 7.04
CA PHE A 67 3.15 5.67 8.43
C PHE A 67 2.31 6.51 9.39
N ALA A 68 0.99 6.57 9.12
CA ALA A 68 0.03 7.24 10.00
C ALA A 68 -1.31 6.53 9.94
N ARG A 69 -2.08 6.61 11.03
CA ARG A 69 -3.45 6.09 11.13
C ARG A 69 -4.35 7.28 11.46
N VAL A 70 -5.35 7.52 10.61
CA VAL A 70 -6.41 8.53 10.78
C VAL A 70 -7.76 7.86 10.64
#